data_AF-A0A5A9EBR4-F1
#
_entry.id   AF-A0A5A9EBR4-F1
#
_cell.length_a   1.000
_cell.length_b   1.000
_cell.length_c   1.000
_cell.angle_alpha   90.00
_cell.angle_beta   90.00
_cell.angle_gamma   90.00
#
_symmetry.space_group_name_H-M   'P 1'
#
loop_
_entity.id
_entity.type
_entity.pdbx_description
1 polymer ?
#
loop_
_entity_poly.entity_id
_entity_poly.type
_entity_poly.pdbx_seq_one_letter_code
_entity_poly.pdbx_strand_id
1 'polypeptide(L)' 'MEQRKEKLYFLGYFLVFPLIFIASFLLWGGVIQGNGLWTVLTDALSIIGIYYIFTSILFGLVMRKEVKFENE' A
#
# COMPACT_ATOMS: atom_id res chain seq x y z
N MET A 1 -15.74 -19.23 3.01
CA MET A 1 -14.27 -19.19 3.12
C MET A 1 -13.64 -18.02 2.35
N GLU A 2 -14.35 -17.36 1.43
CA GLU A 2 -13.91 -16.14 0.70
C GLU A 2 -13.63 -14.92 1.58
N GLN A 3 -14.56 -14.57 2.49
CA GLN A 3 -14.43 -13.42 3.39
C GLN A 3 -13.13 -13.40 4.21
N ARG A 4 -12.59 -14.58 4.55
CA ARG A 4 -11.33 -14.71 5.29
C ARG A 4 -10.11 -14.38 4.40
N LYS A 5 -10.18 -14.69 3.11
CA LYS A 5 -9.12 -14.40 2.13
C LYS A 5 -9.09 -12.92 1.79
N GLU A 6 -10.24 -12.29 1.57
CA GLU A 6 -10.35 -10.84 1.32
C GLU A 6 -9.78 -10.02 2.48
N LYS A 7 -10.10 -10.41 3.72
CA LYS A 7 -9.57 -9.77 4.92
C LYS A 7 -8.04 -9.92 5.03
N LEU A 8 -7.49 -11.06 4.62
CA LEU A 8 -6.05 -11.30 4.57
C LEU A 8 -5.37 -10.49 3.45
N TYR A 9 -6.00 -10.38 2.28
CA TYR A 9 -5.51 -9.53 1.19
C TYR A 9 -5.50 -8.06 1.61
N PHE A 10 -6.59 -7.59 2.22
CA PHE A 10 -6.66 -6.24 2.76
C PHE A 10 -5.55 -6.00 3.79
N LEU A 11 -5.42 -6.86 4.80
CA LEU A 11 -4.39 -6.73 5.83
C LEU A 11 -2.96 -6.77 5.25
N GLY A 12 -2.72 -7.63 4.27
CA GLY A 12 -1.44 -7.73 3.58
C GLY A 12 -1.10 -6.46 2.81
N TYR A 13 -1.95 -6.08 1.87
CA TYR A 13 -1.70 -4.95 0.95
C TYR A 13 -1.81 -3.58 1.63
N PHE A 14 -2.68 -3.41 2.62
CA PHE A 14 -2.86 -2.12 3.30
C PHE A 14 -2.01 -1.94 4.55
N LEU A 15 -1.43 -3.00 5.13
CA LEU A 15 -0.71 -2.87 6.40
C LEU A 15 0.66 -3.52 6.37
N VAL A 16 0.74 -4.81 6.06
CA VAL A 16 2.00 -5.55 6.14
C VAL A 16 3.00 -5.08 5.09
N PHE A 17 2.56 -4.94 3.83
CA PHE A 17 3.43 -4.56 2.72
C PHE A 17 4.00 -3.14 2.87
N PRO A 18 3.19 -2.11 3.20
CA PRO A 18 3.69 -0.77 3.46
C PRO A 18 4.68 -0.72 4.63
N LEU A 19 4.42 -1.46 5.72
CA LEU A 19 5.33 -1.51 6.87
C LEU A 19 6.68 -2.13 6.53
N ILE A 20 6.69 -3.26 5.81
CA ILE A 20 7.93 -3.90 5.35
C ILE A 20 8.69 -2.95 4.41
N PHE A 21 7.98 -2.25 3.54
CA PHE A 21 8.58 -1.25 2.65
C PHE A 21 9.23 -0.11 3.44
N ILE A 22 8.53 0.51 4.41
CA ILE A 22 9.10 1.56 5.26
C ILE A 22 10.37 1.07 5.95
N ALA A 23 10.31 -0.10 6.60
CA ALA A 23 11.46 -0.66 7.32
C ALA A 23 12.66 -0.88 6.38
N SER A 24 12.41 -1.46 5.20
CA SER A 24 13.46 -1.73 4.22
C SER A 24 14.05 -0.44 3.63
N PHE A 25 13.20 0.56 3.36
CA PHE A 25 13.61 1.83 2.78
C PHE A 25 14.38 2.70 3.78
N LEU A 26 13.99 2.68 5.05
CA LEU A 26 14.73 3.36 6.13
C LEU A 26 16.09 2.69 6.39
N LEU A 27 16.15 1.35 6.38
CA LEU A 27 17.42 0.63 6.50
C LEU A 27 18.35 0.94 5.32
N TRP A 28 17.82 0.93 4.10
CA TRP A 28 18.62 1.24 2.92
C TRP A 28 19.07 2.71 2.88
N GLY A 29 18.12 3.65 2.90
CA GLY A 29 18.41 5.07 2.74
C GLY A 29 19.12 5.68 3.96
N GLY A 30 18.71 5.28 5.16
CA GLY A 30 19.26 5.82 6.41
C GLY A 30 20.57 5.17 6.82
N VAL A 31 20.66 3.83 6.79
CA VAL A 31 21.84 3.11 7.31
C VAL A 31 22.90 2.90 6.24
N ILE A 32 22.51 2.44 5.04
CA ILE A 32 23.47 2.08 3.99
C ILE A 32 23.92 3.32 3.21
N GLN A 33 22.99 4.18 2.79
CA GLN A 33 23.31 5.40 2.02
C GLN A 33 23.71 6.58 2.90
N GLY A 34 23.35 6.57 4.20
CA GLY A 34 23.64 7.67 5.12
C GLY A 34 22.88 8.96 4.81
N ASN A 35 21.76 8.87 4.09
CA ASN A 35 20.92 10.02 3.80
C ASN A 35 20.24 10.52 5.09
N GLY A 36 19.88 11.80 5.12
CA GLY A 36 19.16 12.37 6.26
C GLY A 36 17.88 11.60 6.55
N LEU A 37 17.73 11.11 7.80
CA LEU A 37 16.56 10.33 8.24
C LEU A 37 15.23 11.00 7.89
N TRP A 38 15.15 12.32 8.02
CA TRP A 38 13.95 13.09 7.68
C TRP A 38 13.61 13.08 6.19
N THR A 39 14.64 13.14 5.34
CA THR A 39 14.50 13.04 3.88
C THR A 39 14.02 11.64 3.51
N VAL A 40 14.70 10.60 4.00
CA VAL A 40 14.34 9.20 3.72
C VAL A 40 12.93 8.87 4.18
N LEU A 41 12.51 9.40 5.34
CA LEU A 41 11.17 9.22 5.87
C LEU A 41 10.12 9.93 5.00
N THR A 42 10.38 11.16 4.58
CA THR A 42 9.47 11.92 3.71
C THR A 42 9.31 11.25 2.36
N ASP A 43 10.40 10.73 1.79
CA ASP A 43 10.40 10.00 0.53
C ASP A 43 9.60 8.70 0.66
N ALA A 44 9.84 7.92 1.72
CA ALA A 44 9.11 6.68 1.99
C ALA A 44 7.60 6.95 2.16
N LEU A 45 7.22 7.95 2.93
CA LEU A 45 5.82 8.33 3.16
C LEU A 45 5.16 8.82 1.86
N SER A 46 5.88 9.56 1.02
CA SER A 46 5.38 10.03 -0.28
C SER A 46 5.10 8.85 -1.22
N ILE A 47 6.01 7.87 -1.29
CA ILE A 47 5.82 6.65 -2.10
C ILE A 47 4.58 5.88 -1.62
N ILE A 48 4.40 5.75 -0.31
CA ILE A 48 3.25 5.06 0.27
C ILE A 48 1.95 5.81 0.03
N GLY A 49 1.96 7.14 0.14
CA GLY A 49 0.81 7.96 -0.19
C GLY A 49 0.36 7.75 -1.63
N ILE A 50 1.30 7.75 -2.57
CA ILE A 50 1.05 7.47 -3.99
C ILE A 50 0.52 6.04 -4.18
N TYR A 51 1.13 5.05 -3.52
CA TYR A 51 0.65 3.66 -3.52
C TYR A 51 -0.82 3.58 -3.10
N TYR A 52 -1.22 4.24 -2.01
CA TYR A 52 -2.61 4.22 -1.56
C TYR A 52 -3.58 4.92 -2.51
N ILE A 53 -3.16 6.00 -3.18
CA ILE A 53 -3.97 6.65 -4.21
C ILE A 53 -4.24 5.65 -5.34
N PHE A 54 -3.21 4.98 -5.86
CA PHE A 54 -3.39 3.99 -6.92
C PHE A 54 -4.25 2.81 -6.48
N THR A 55 -4.01 2.23 -5.30
CA THR A 55 -4.83 1.11 -4.80
C THR A 55 -6.28 1.54 -4.62
N SER A 56 -6.53 2.76 -4.15
CA SER A 56 -7.89 3.29 -3.98
C SER A 56 -8.62 3.49 -5.31
N ILE A 57 -7.92 4.01 -6.33
CA ILE A 57 -8.48 4.13 -7.69
C ILE A 57 -8.79 2.75 -8.26
N LEU A 58 -7.87 1.79 -8.16
CA LEU A 58 -8.07 0.42 -8.64
C LEU A 58 -9.25 -0.26 -7.95
N PHE A 59 -9.31 -0.22 -6.61
CA PHE A 59 -10.44 -0.77 -5.86
C PHE A 59 -11.75 -0.08 -6.23
N GLY A 60 -11.76 1.24 -6.38
CA GLY A 60 -12.94 1.99 -6.80
C GLY A 60 -13.45 1.57 -8.18
N LEU A 61 -12.57 1.29 -9.13
CA LEU A 61 -12.93 0.82 -10.47
C LEU A 61 -13.42 -0.64 -10.47
N VAL A 62 -12.75 -1.52 -9.71
CA VAL A 62 -13.12 -2.94 -9.60
C VAL A 62 -14.49 -3.10 -8.93
N MET A 63 -14.71 -2.44 -7.78
CA MET A 63 -15.97 -2.50 -7.05
C MET A 63 -17.15 -1.95 -7.87
N ARG A 64 -16.92 -0.89 -8.66
CA ARG A 64 -17.96 -0.35 -9.57
C ARG A 64 -18.34 -1.34 -10.67
N LYS A 65 -17.43 -2.19 -11.12
CA LYS A 65 -17.73 -3.23 -12.10
C LYS A 65 -18.61 -4.31 -11.49
N GLU A 66 -18.30 -4.81 -10.30
CA GLU A 66 -19.06 -5.89 -9.67
C GLU A 66 -20.51 -5.48 -9.34
N VAL A 67 -20.72 -4.28 -8.80
CA VAL A 67 -22.07 -3.74 -8.53
C VAL A 67 -22.91 -3.60 -9.80
N LYS A 68 -22.29 -3.39 -10.96
CA LYS A 68 -23.01 -3.27 -12.23
C LYS A 68 -23.50 -4.64 -12.73
N PHE A 69 -22.73 -5.71 -12.56
CA PHE A 69 -23.11 -7.07 -12.96
C PHE A 69 -24.18 -7.70 -12.06
N GLU A 70 -24.31 -7.25 -10.80
CA GLU A 70 -25.36 -7.75 -9.89
C GLU A 70 -26.74 -7.11 -10.12
N ASN A 71 -26.80 -5.98 -10.84
CA ASN A 71 -28.04 -5.25 -11.14
C ASN A 71 -28.56 -5.48 -12.58
N GLU A 72 -27.94 -6.37 -13.36
CA GLU A 72 -28.38 -6.81 -14.71
C GLU A 72 -28.91 -8.26 -14.66
#